data_AF-A0A9D5FJ60-F1
#
_entry.id   AF-A0A9D5FJ60-F1
#
_cell.length_a   1.000
_cell.length_b   1.000
_cell.length_c   1.000
_cell.angle_alpha   90.00
_cell.angle_beta   90.00
_cell.angle_gamma   90.00
#
_symmetry.space_group_name_H-M   'P 1'
#
loop_
_entity.id
_entity.type
_entity.pdbx_description
1 polymer ?
#
loop_
_entity_poly.entity_id
_entity_poly.type
_entity_poly.pdbx_seq_one_letter_code
_entity_poly.pdbx_strand_id
1 'polypeptide(L)'
;MASRQTRIFVNHEEPFNWAETLIGRIIKPLIVEFKDQLQSFWFSRYICQIDVPGEDCGDCDFNVIPNNFKQAFLGFDQSGHRSTRFRFEVGDSHQVDFEARLQQLVLQYGYAISDVRDFDKLADLGGNRFLGAENRLPANARQRAQIVTHFLQSISELFIDALVGPDPENRFRLEYNDELQQNPNGSTFESLHHLFCNMTQVPVSILVSTGDQANLLGTFWGPPRGHRQIDRGGQLVNEVYLPY
;
A
#
# COMPACT_ATOMS: atom_id res chain seq x y z
N MET A 1 -8.72 -0.54 -22.95
CA MET A 1 -8.49 -0.10 -21.55
C MET A 1 -7.86 -1.19 -20.75
N ALA A 2 -6.53 -1.12 -20.69
CA ALA A 2 -5.72 -2.00 -19.87
C ALA A 2 -5.65 -1.42 -18.45
N SER A 3 -5.75 -2.28 -17.43
CA SER A 3 -5.35 -1.89 -16.08
C SER A 3 -3.83 -1.85 -16.02
N ARG A 4 -3.28 -0.80 -15.44
CA ARG A 4 -1.83 -0.57 -15.36
C ARG A 4 -1.39 -0.51 -13.91
N GLN A 5 -0.12 -0.80 -13.66
CA GLN A 5 0.50 -0.64 -12.36
C GLN A 5 1.94 -0.15 -12.45
N THR A 6 2.39 0.50 -11.38
CA THR A 6 3.80 0.77 -11.12
C THR A 6 4.11 0.63 -9.64
N ARG A 7 5.38 0.40 -9.32
CA ARG A 7 5.89 0.42 -7.94
C ARG A 7 6.83 1.60 -7.77
N ILE A 8 6.43 2.53 -6.91
CA ILE A 8 7.15 3.77 -6.62
C ILE A 8 7.96 3.59 -5.35
N PHE A 9 9.28 3.65 -5.47
CA PHE A 9 10.26 3.46 -4.41
C PHE A 9 10.64 4.78 -3.77
N VAL A 10 10.85 4.72 -2.46
CA VAL A 10 11.18 5.86 -1.61
C VAL A 10 12.61 5.74 -1.12
N ASN A 11 13.35 6.84 -1.20
CA ASN A 11 14.72 6.91 -0.70
C ASN A 11 14.74 6.58 0.81
N HIS A 12 15.75 5.85 1.28
CA HIS A 12 15.88 5.44 2.68
C HIS A 12 15.92 6.62 3.68
N GLU A 13 16.30 7.82 3.22
CA GLU A 13 16.36 9.04 4.02
C GLU A 13 15.00 9.70 4.28
N GLU A 14 13.95 9.35 3.52
CA GLU A 14 12.63 9.95 3.71
C GLU A 14 12.05 9.61 5.10
N PRO A 15 11.41 10.57 5.80
CA PRO A 15 10.86 10.39 7.14
C PRO A 15 9.72 9.36 7.24
N PHE A 16 9.19 9.15 8.44
CA PHE A 16 8.15 8.13 8.71
C PHE A 16 6.84 8.35 7.93
N ASN A 17 6.50 9.59 7.59
CA ASN A 17 5.33 9.98 6.79
C ASN A 17 5.59 9.96 5.27
N TRP A 18 6.53 9.13 4.84
CA TRP A 18 6.92 9.01 3.44
C TRP A 18 5.78 8.58 2.53
N ALA A 19 4.85 7.75 3.02
CA ALA A 19 3.78 7.21 2.18
C ALA A 19 2.77 8.33 1.86
N GLU A 20 2.34 9.05 2.89
CA GLU A 20 1.48 10.23 2.80
C GLU A 20 2.14 11.27 1.87
N THR A 21 3.43 11.51 2.06
CA THR A 21 4.20 12.47 1.26
C THR A 21 4.32 12.06 -0.20
N LEU A 22 4.61 10.79 -0.49
CA LEU A 22 4.63 10.26 -1.86
C LEU A 22 3.26 10.39 -2.52
N ILE A 23 2.20 10.00 -1.81
CA ILE A 23 0.83 10.06 -2.33
C ILE A 23 0.44 11.52 -2.60
N GLY A 24 0.73 12.43 -1.68
CA GLY A 24 0.45 13.86 -1.84
C GLY A 24 1.28 14.54 -2.96
N ARG A 25 2.53 14.11 -3.17
CA ARG A 25 3.43 14.68 -4.19
C ARG A 25 3.18 14.12 -5.59
N ILE A 26 2.83 12.84 -5.72
CA ILE A 26 2.74 12.16 -7.01
C ILE A 26 1.30 11.80 -7.35
N ILE A 27 0.67 10.97 -6.51
CA ILE A 27 -0.61 10.36 -6.85
C ILE A 27 -1.71 11.41 -6.85
N LYS A 28 -1.87 12.20 -5.79
CA LYS A 28 -2.91 13.23 -5.67
C LYS A 28 -2.91 14.20 -6.88
N PRO A 29 -1.77 14.77 -7.32
CA PRO A 29 -1.72 15.58 -8.54
C PRO A 29 -2.20 14.84 -9.79
N LEU A 30 -1.82 13.58 -9.99
CA LEU A 30 -2.30 12.78 -11.13
C LEU A 30 -3.82 12.59 -11.09
N ILE A 31 -4.39 12.28 -9.92
CA ILE A 31 -5.84 12.12 -9.76
C ILE A 31 -6.58 13.42 -10.08
N VAL A 32 -6.05 14.57 -9.62
CA VAL A 32 -6.66 15.88 -9.85
C VAL A 32 -6.54 16.29 -11.32
N GLU A 33 -5.36 16.13 -11.92
CA GLU A 33 -5.06 16.53 -13.30
C GLU A 33 -5.83 15.70 -14.33
N PHE A 34 -5.99 14.39 -14.08
CA PHE A 34 -6.64 13.45 -15.00
C PHE A 34 -8.02 12.96 -14.51
N LYS A 35 -8.69 13.73 -13.65
CA LYS A 35 -9.93 13.31 -12.98
C LYS A 35 -11.00 12.78 -13.93
N ASP A 36 -11.16 13.43 -15.09
CA ASP A 36 -12.20 13.06 -16.06
C ASP A 36 -11.79 11.89 -16.97
N GLN A 37 -10.50 11.52 -16.97
CA GLN A 37 -9.94 10.44 -17.78
C GLN A 37 -9.65 9.17 -16.96
N LEU A 38 -9.54 9.32 -15.63
CA LEU A 38 -9.24 8.25 -14.70
C LEU A 38 -10.52 7.52 -14.28
N GLN A 39 -10.59 6.23 -14.59
CA GLN A 39 -11.78 5.42 -14.31
C GLN A 39 -11.73 4.74 -12.95
N SER A 40 -10.55 4.23 -12.59
CA SER A 40 -10.31 3.66 -11.28
C SER A 40 -8.85 3.79 -10.91
N PHE A 41 -8.59 3.83 -9.61
CA PHE A 41 -7.24 3.80 -9.08
C PHE A 41 -7.25 3.32 -7.64
N TRP A 42 -6.14 2.76 -7.18
CA TRP A 42 -5.89 2.54 -5.77
C TRP A 42 -4.39 2.37 -5.55
N PHE A 43 -3.97 2.47 -4.29
CA PHE A 43 -2.59 2.24 -3.92
C PHE A 43 -2.48 1.40 -2.66
N SER A 44 -1.34 0.73 -2.53
CA SER A 44 -0.98 0.00 -1.31
C SER A 44 0.48 0.25 -0.94
N ARG A 45 0.75 0.35 0.36
CA ARG A 45 2.08 0.58 0.94
C ARG A 45 2.77 -0.75 1.21
N TYR A 46 4.07 -0.80 0.95
CA TYR A 46 4.91 -1.96 1.22
C TYR A 46 6.22 -1.55 1.89
N ILE A 47 6.63 -2.41 2.81
CA ILE A 47 7.98 -2.45 3.39
C ILE A 47 8.44 -3.89 3.25
N CYS A 48 9.52 -4.11 2.51
CA CYS A 48 10.00 -5.44 2.14
C CYS A 48 11.50 -5.57 2.47
N GLN A 49 11.94 -6.77 2.80
CA GLN A 49 13.35 -7.09 2.99
C GLN A 49 13.92 -7.66 1.70
N ILE A 50 15.14 -7.26 1.34
CA ILE A 50 15.74 -7.66 0.06
C ILE A 50 16.22 -9.12 0.08
N ASP A 51 16.63 -9.59 1.25
CA ASP A 51 17.28 -10.89 1.41
C ASP A 51 16.30 -12.02 1.77
N VAL A 52 14.99 -11.78 1.66
CA VAL A 52 13.95 -12.79 1.92
C VAL A 52 13.50 -13.40 0.58
N PRO A 53 13.86 -14.66 0.29
CA PRO A 53 13.42 -15.33 -0.94
C PRO A 53 11.90 -15.38 -1.02
N GLY A 54 11.33 -15.00 -2.17
CA GLY A 54 9.88 -15.05 -2.42
C GLY A 54 9.13 -13.72 -2.23
N GLU A 55 9.80 -12.64 -1.82
CA GLU A 55 9.17 -11.30 -1.77
C GLU A 55 9.11 -10.59 -3.14
N ASP A 56 9.82 -11.09 -4.15
CA ASP A 56 9.68 -10.62 -5.53
C ASP A 56 8.40 -11.20 -6.14
N CYS A 57 7.34 -10.39 -6.19
CA CYS A 57 6.05 -10.77 -6.78
C CYS A 57 6.03 -10.61 -8.30
N GLY A 58 7.16 -10.31 -8.95
CA GLY A 58 7.21 -10.03 -10.39
C GLY A 58 6.47 -8.75 -10.79
N ASP A 59 6.28 -7.82 -9.84
CA ASP A 59 5.51 -6.59 -10.01
C ASP A 59 6.36 -5.36 -10.38
N CYS A 60 7.69 -5.49 -10.33
CA CYS A 60 8.67 -4.50 -10.79
C CYS A 60 9.95 -5.21 -11.27
N ASP A 61 10.87 -4.49 -11.92
CA ASP A 61 12.24 -4.96 -12.12
C ASP A 61 13.14 -4.36 -11.02
N PHE A 62 13.52 -5.17 -10.05
CA PHE A 62 14.36 -4.70 -8.96
C PHE A 62 15.78 -4.34 -9.42
N ASN A 63 16.28 -4.89 -10.52
CA ASN A 63 17.68 -4.68 -10.93
C ASN A 63 17.94 -3.25 -11.38
N VAL A 64 16.92 -2.56 -11.88
CA VAL A 64 17.04 -1.16 -12.33
C VAL A 64 16.86 -0.15 -11.20
N ILE A 65 16.38 -0.59 -10.03
CA ILE A 65 16.18 0.30 -8.87
C ILE A 65 17.53 0.60 -8.21
N PRO A 66 17.92 1.87 -8.05
CA PRO A 66 19.21 2.23 -7.45
C PRO A 66 19.37 1.75 -6.00
N ASN A 67 20.61 1.45 -5.60
CA ASN A 67 20.89 0.86 -4.29
C ASN A 67 20.52 1.76 -3.10
N ASN A 68 20.45 3.08 -3.25
CA ASN A 68 20.01 3.98 -2.17
C ASN A 68 18.52 3.84 -1.81
N PHE A 69 17.72 3.13 -2.63
CA PHE A 69 16.33 2.76 -2.32
C PHE A 69 16.20 1.39 -1.64
N LYS A 70 17.34 0.72 -1.43
CA LYS A 70 17.48 -0.67 -0.98
C LYS A 70 18.28 -0.81 0.33
N GLN A 71 18.58 0.32 0.96
CA GLN A 71 19.39 0.37 2.18
C GLN A 71 18.53 0.22 3.44
N ALA A 72 19.19 -0.02 4.57
CA ALA A 72 18.54 0.09 5.87
C ALA A 72 17.95 1.50 6.04
N PHE A 73 16.80 1.59 6.70
CA PHE A 73 16.08 2.85 6.94
C PHE A 73 15.56 2.87 8.37
N LEU A 74 15.16 4.06 8.84
CA LEU A 74 14.73 4.33 10.21
C LEU A 74 13.83 3.22 10.79
N GLY A 75 14.34 2.56 11.83
CA GLY A 75 13.65 1.49 12.56
C GLY A 75 13.85 0.07 12.02
N PHE A 76 14.65 -0.14 10.97
CA PHE A 76 15.03 -1.44 10.42
C PHE A 76 16.55 -1.52 10.21
N ASP A 77 17.19 -2.49 10.88
CA ASP A 77 18.65 -2.65 10.85
C ASP A 77 19.16 -3.45 9.63
N GLN A 78 18.23 -3.93 8.78
CA GLN A 78 18.52 -4.77 7.61
C GLN A 78 18.18 -4.03 6.32
N SER A 79 18.82 -4.45 5.22
CA SER A 79 18.51 -4.05 3.84
C SER A 79 17.05 -4.30 3.52
N GLY A 80 16.38 -3.26 3.02
CA GLY A 80 14.99 -3.33 2.62
C GLY A 80 14.62 -2.15 1.74
N HIS A 81 13.38 -2.15 1.27
CA HIS A 81 12.85 -1.04 0.50
C HIS A 81 11.45 -0.66 0.97
N ARG A 82 11.17 0.64 0.84
CA ARG A 82 9.86 1.24 1.07
C ARG A 82 9.27 1.64 -0.27
N SER A 83 8.02 1.26 -0.49
CA SER A 83 7.39 1.51 -1.79
C SER A 83 5.88 1.60 -1.70
N THR A 84 5.30 2.27 -2.69
CA THR A 84 3.85 2.29 -2.94
C THR A 84 3.58 1.63 -4.29
N ARG A 85 2.74 0.61 -4.33
CA ARG A 85 2.18 0.11 -5.60
C ARG A 85 1.00 0.99 -5.96
N PHE A 86 1.06 1.63 -7.12
CA PHE A 86 -0.03 2.43 -7.66
C PHE A 86 -0.63 1.69 -8.86
N ARG A 87 -1.95 1.46 -8.82
CA ARG A 87 -2.70 0.76 -9.85
C ARG A 87 -3.78 1.68 -10.36
N PHE A 88 -3.96 1.74 -11.67
CA PHE A 88 -4.85 2.72 -12.30
C PHE A 88 -5.40 2.24 -13.64
N GLU A 89 -6.53 2.83 -14.01
CA GLU A 89 -7.20 2.67 -15.29
C GLU A 89 -7.49 4.05 -15.86
N VAL A 90 -6.86 4.37 -16.98
CA VAL A 90 -7.03 5.62 -17.70
C VAL A 90 -7.49 5.31 -19.13
N GLY A 91 -8.28 6.19 -19.73
CA GLY A 91 -8.69 6.03 -21.13
C GLY A 91 -7.50 5.85 -22.07
N ASP A 92 -7.61 4.94 -23.04
CA ASP A 92 -6.50 4.55 -23.93
C ASP A 92 -5.85 5.75 -24.65
N SER A 93 -6.63 6.80 -24.95
CA SER A 93 -6.15 8.04 -25.59
C SER A 93 -5.28 8.92 -24.69
N HIS A 94 -5.30 8.72 -23.37
CA HIS A 94 -4.58 9.53 -22.38
C HIS A 94 -3.52 8.74 -21.61
N GLN A 95 -3.38 7.44 -21.89
CA GLN A 95 -2.45 6.58 -21.16
C GLN A 95 -1.00 7.07 -21.26
N VAL A 96 -0.56 7.46 -22.46
CA VAL A 96 0.82 7.94 -22.67
C VAL A 96 1.09 9.21 -21.88
N ASP A 97 0.16 10.17 -21.91
CA ASP A 97 0.30 11.44 -21.19
C ASP A 97 0.29 11.23 -19.67
N PHE A 98 -0.59 10.35 -19.18
CA PHE A 98 -0.67 9.99 -17.76
C PHE A 98 0.63 9.33 -17.28
N GLU A 99 1.15 8.34 -18.01
CA GLU A 99 2.39 7.63 -17.66
C GLU A 99 3.61 8.56 -17.74
N ALA A 100 3.66 9.46 -18.73
CA ALA A 100 4.71 10.48 -18.83
C ALA A 100 4.66 11.48 -17.65
N ARG A 101 3.46 11.92 -17.26
CA ARG A 101 3.29 12.83 -16.12
C ARG A 101 3.69 12.16 -14.81
N LEU A 102 3.32 10.90 -14.63
CA LEU A 102 3.74 10.08 -13.49
C LEU A 102 5.27 10.00 -13.41
N GLN A 103 5.95 9.68 -14.51
CA GLN A 103 7.42 9.63 -14.57
C GLN A 103 8.06 10.98 -14.23
N GLN A 104 7.50 12.09 -14.73
CA GLN A 104 7.97 13.43 -14.42
C GLN A 104 7.87 13.72 -12.92
N LEU A 105 6.75 13.42 -12.28
CA LEU A 105 6.56 13.62 -10.84
C LEU A 105 7.50 12.74 -10.00
N VAL A 106 7.68 11.48 -10.41
CA VAL A 106 8.64 10.55 -9.78
C VAL A 106 10.06 11.16 -9.80
N LEU A 107 10.51 11.63 -10.96
CA LEU A 107 11.83 12.25 -11.12
C LEU A 107 11.94 13.57 -10.33
N GLN A 108 10.91 14.43 -10.42
CA GLN A 108 10.88 15.73 -9.76
C GLN A 108 11.08 15.62 -8.24
N TYR A 109 10.53 14.59 -7.62
CA TYR A 109 10.59 14.40 -6.17
C TYR A 109 11.64 13.36 -5.72
N GLY A 110 12.53 12.93 -6.62
CA GLY A 110 13.64 12.04 -6.28
C GLY A 110 13.21 10.62 -5.89
N TYR A 111 12.07 10.16 -6.41
CA TYR A 111 11.63 8.78 -6.26
C TYR A 111 12.11 7.91 -7.44
N ALA A 112 11.91 6.60 -7.36
CA ALA A 112 12.25 5.68 -8.43
C ALA A 112 11.07 4.79 -8.81
N ILE A 113 10.93 4.48 -10.09
CA ILE A 113 10.10 3.40 -10.61
C ILE A 113 10.96 2.59 -11.58
N SER A 114 10.69 1.29 -11.73
CA SER A 114 11.32 0.49 -12.78
C SER A 114 10.63 0.70 -14.12
N ASP A 115 9.30 0.66 -14.11
CA ASP A 115 8.45 0.65 -15.29
C ASP A 115 6.97 0.85 -14.91
N VAL A 116 6.13 0.99 -15.94
CA VAL A 116 4.67 0.85 -15.84
C VAL A 116 4.28 -0.36 -16.68
N ARG A 117 3.56 -1.31 -16.09
CA ARG A 117 3.21 -2.59 -16.72
C ARG A 117 1.72 -2.88 -16.66
N ASP A 118 1.29 -3.84 -17.46
CA ASP A 118 -0.06 -4.36 -17.40
C ASP A 118 -0.30 -5.03 -16.04
N PHE A 119 -1.51 -4.88 -15.56
CA PHE A 119 -1.97 -5.43 -14.29
C PHE A 119 -3.17 -6.34 -14.54
N ASP A 120 -3.04 -7.62 -14.19
CA ASP A 120 -4.15 -8.56 -14.28
C ASP A 120 -5.10 -8.37 -13.09
N LYS A 121 -5.95 -7.35 -13.23
CA LYS A 121 -6.96 -6.98 -12.23
C LYS A 121 -7.91 -8.13 -11.89
N LEU A 122 -8.21 -9.00 -12.86
CA LEU A 122 -9.12 -10.12 -12.64
C LEU A 122 -8.46 -11.23 -11.83
N ALA A 123 -7.20 -11.55 -12.13
CA ALA A 123 -6.45 -12.53 -11.36
C ALA A 123 -6.24 -12.08 -9.91
N ASP A 124 -5.90 -10.80 -9.69
CA ASP A 124 -5.61 -10.27 -8.35
C ASP A 124 -6.90 -10.05 -7.52
N LEU A 125 -7.88 -9.34 -8.06
CA LEU A 125 -9.08 -8.91 -7.31
C LEU A 125 -10.28 -9.85 -7.45
N GLY A 126 -10.26 -10.75 -8.42
CA GLY A 126 -11.32 -11.74 -8.66
C GLY A 126 -11.12 -13.06 -7.90
N GLY A 127 -10.09 -13.13 -7.04
CA GLY A 127 -9.68 -14.35 -6.34
C GLY A 127 -10.80 -15.06 -5.57
N ASN A 128 -10.57 -16.34 -5.30
CA ASN A 128 -11.55 -17.21 -4.64
C ASN A 128 -11.47 -17.19 -3.10
N ARG A 129 -10.75 -16.22 -2.52
CA ARG A 129 -10.57 -16.15 -1.06
C ARG A 129 -11.94 -15.97 -0.41
N PHE A 130 -12.23 -16.79 0.60
CA PHE A 130 -13.49 -16.78 1.36
C PHE A 130 -14.76 -17.15 0.58
N LEU A 131 -14.64 -17.78 -0.59
CA LEU A 131 -15.80 -18.21 -1.36
C LEU A 131 -16.15 -19.69 -1.15
N GLY A 132 -17.44 -19.95 -0.93
CA GLY A 132 -18.06 -21.26 -1.12
C GLY A 132 -18.07 -21.68 -2.59
N ALA A 133 -18.33 -22.96 -2.86
CA ALA A 133 -18.28 -23.56 -4.20
C ALA A 133 -19.23 -22.84 -5.19
N GLU A 134 -20.37 -22.37 -4.68
CA GLU A 134 -21.42 -21.66 -5.42
C GLU A 134 -20.91 -20.34 -6.02
N ASN A 135 -19.89 -19.73 -5.41
CA ASN A 135 -19.37 -18.43 -5.81
C ASN A 135 -18.05 -18.48 -6.58
N ARG A 136 -17.46 -19.66 -6.80
CA ARG A 136 -16.19 -19.83 -7.54
C ARG A 136 -16.37 -19.84 -9.07
N LEU A 137 -17.53 -19.42 -9.57
CA LEU A 137 -17.80 -19.33 -11.01
C LEU A 137 -17.02 -18.18 -11.67
N PRO A 138 -16.53 -18.32 -12.92
CA PRO A 138 -15.76 -17.28 -13.60
C PRO A 138 -16.48 -15.93 -13.75
N ALA A 139 -17.80 -15.95 -14.01
CA ALA A 139 -18.60 -14.74 -14.10
C ALA A 139 -18.59 -13.93 -12.79
N ASN A 140 -18.62 -14.63 -11.65
CA ASN A 140 -18.60 -14.01 -10.34
C ASN A 140 -17.23 -13.40 -10.03
N ALA A 141 -16.13 -13.94 -10.59
CA ALA A 141 -14.80 -13.35 -10.43
C ALA A 141 -14.72 -11.94 -11.03
N ARG A 142 -15.32 -11.73 -12.20
CA ARG A 142 -15.37 -10.41 -12.83
C ARG A 142 -16.18 -9.42 -12.01
N GLN A 143 -17.35 -9.83 -11.55
CA GLN A 143 -18.20 -8.99 -10.69
C GLN A 143 -17.49 -8.64 -9.37
N ARG A 144 -16.83 -9.61 -8.74
CA ARG A 144 -16.03 -9.36 -7.53
C ARG A 144 -14.90 -8.38 -7.79
N ALA A 145 -14.12 -8.57 -8.85
CA ALA A 145 -13.04 -7.66 -9.19
C ALA A 145 -13.55 -6.22 -9.34
N GLN A 146 -14.72 -6.02 -9.96
CA GLN A 146 -15.37 -4.70 -10.04
C GLN A 146 -15.73 -4.12 -8.67
N ILE A 147 -16.39 -4.90 -7.81
CA ILE A 147 -16.78 -4.47 -6.45
C ILE A 147 -15.54 -4.12 -5.62
N VAL A 148 -14.53 -4.99 -5.63
CA VAL A 148 -13.27 -4.78 -4.89
C VAL A 148 -12.54 -3.55 -5.42
N THR A 149 -12.50 -3.35 -6.74
CA THR A 149 -11.89 -2.15 -7.35
C THR A 149 -12.58 -0.88 -6.84
N HIS A 150 -13.91 -0.83 -6.91
CA HIS A 150 -14.68 0.34 -6.47
C HIS A 150 -14.46 0.63 -4.97
N PHE A 151 -14.44 -0.41 -4.15
CA PHE A 151 -14.15 -0.30 -2.74
C PHE A 151 -12.73 0.25 -2.48
N LEU A 152 -11.69 -0.31 -3.13
CA LEU A 152 -10.31 0.13 -2.96
C LEU A 152 -10.08 1.57 -3.43
N GLN A 153 -10.75 1.95 -4.52
CA GLN A 153 -10.76 3.33 -5.00
C GLN A 153 -11.38 4.26 -3.98
N SER A 154 -12.58 3.94 -3.48
CA SER A 154 -13.30 4.78 -2.52
C SER A 154 -12.45 5.06 -1.27
N ILE A 155 -11.73 4.06 -0.76
CA ILE A 155 -10.86 4.27 0.41
C ILE A 155 -9.59 5.03 0.03
N SER A 156 -9.05 4.81 -1.17
CA SER A 156 -7.90 5.58 -1.66
C SER A 156 -8.24 7.07 -1.83
N GLU A 157 -9.47 7.37 -2.28
CA GLU A 157 -10.03 8.73 -2.35
C GLU A 157 -10.16 9.35 -0.95
N LEU A 158 -10.73 8.63 0.02
CA LEU A 158 -10.81 9.08 1.41
C LEU A 158 -9.43 9.34 2.03
N PHE A 159 -8.44 8.51 1.73
CA PHE A 159 -7.07 8.74 2.19
C PHE A 159 -6.50 10.04 1.60
N ILE A 160 -6.68 10.27 0.29
CA ILE A 160 -6.21 11.49 -0.38
C ILE A 160 -6.90 12.76 0.17
N ASP A 161 -8.18 12.64 0.53
CA ASP A 161 -8.98 13.70 1.14
C ASP A 161 -8.44 14.08 2.53
N ALA A 162 -8.12 13.07 3.34
CA ALA A 162 -7.54 13.24 4.68
C ALA A 162 -6.08 13.74 4.69
N LEU A 163 -5.43 13.91 3.54
CA LEU A 163 -4.06 14.44 3.46
C LEU A 163 -4.02 15.95 3.74
N VAL A 164 -3.27 16.31 4.79
CA VAL A 164 -2.90 17.69 5.13
C VAL A 164 -1.49 17.99 4.62
N GLY A 165 -1.36 19.10 3.89
CA GLY A 165 -0.10 19.58 3.34
C GLY A 165 -0.28 20.24 1.97
N PRO A 166 0.83 20.56 1.27
CA PRO A 166 2.20 20.37 1.72
C PRO A 166 2.60 21.32 2.88
N ASP A 167 3.49 20.88 3.75
CA ASP A 167 4.22 21.75 4.69
C ASP A 167 5.36 22.54 3.97
N PRO A 168 6.11 23.43 4.64
CA PRO A 168 7.22 24.17 4.02
C PRO A 168 8.33 23.29 3.42
N GLU A 169 8.50 22.05 3.90
CA GLU A 169 9.41 21.05 3.35
C GLU A 169 8.74 20.16 2.29
N ASN A 170 7.57 20.57 1.82
CA ASN A 170 6.76 19.87 0.83
C ASN A 170 6.32 18.46 1.27
N ARG A 171 6.06 18.25 2.57
CA ARG A 171 5.64 16.96 3.13
C ARG A 171 4.14 16.94 3.38
N PHE A 172 3.58 15.74 3.36
CA PHE A 172 2.18 15.51 3.68
C PHE A 172 2.07 14.60 4.88
N ARG A 173 0.96 14.73 5.60
CA ARG A 173 0.57 13.86 6.70
C ARG A 173 -0.93 13.62 6.62
N LEU A 174 -1.42 12.63 7.34
CA LEU A 174 -2.85 12.56 7.61
C LEU A 174 -3.25 13.67 8.59
N GLU A 175 -4.51 14.09 8.49
CA GLU A 175 -5.14 14.94 9.50
C GLU A 175 -5.05 14.30 10.90
N TYR A 176 -5.10 15.14 11.93
CA TYR A 176 -4.99 14.67 13.30
C TYR A 176 -6.34 14.10 13.76
N ASN A 177 -6.34 12.88 14.30
CA ASN A 177 -7.51 12.32 14.96
C ASN A 177 -7.56 12.75 16.43
N ASP A 178 -8.56 13.54 16.79
CA ASP A 178 -8.82 13.98 18.16
C ASP A 178 -9.80 13.05 18.92
N GLU A 179 -10.46 12.12 18.21
CA GLU A 179 -11.37 11.13 18.79
C GLU A 179 -10.61 9.86 19.21
N LEU A 180 -9.79 10.00 20.25
CA LEU A 180 -8.91 8.94 20.76
C LEU A 180 -9.66 7.77 21.42
N GLN A 181 -10.93 7.95 21.81
CA GLN A 181 -11.71 6.88 22.44
C GLN A 181 -12.26 5.88 21.40
N GLN A 182 -12.60 6.36 20.20
CA GLN A 182 -13.18 5.51 19.16
C GLN A 182 -12.14 5.02 18.16
N ASN A 183 -11.08 5.80 17.90
CA ASN A 183 -10.03 5.43 16.95
C ASN A 183 -8.63 5.78 17.49
N PRO A 184 -8.13 5.07 18.51
CA PRO A 184 -6.88 5.43 19.20
C PRO A 184 -5.63 5.44 18.29
N ASN A 185 -5.66 4.75 17.15
CA ASN A 185 -4.56 4.73 16.18
C ASN A 185 -4.82 5.59 14.92
N GLY A 186 -6.00 6.20 14.79
CA GLY A 186 -6.30 7.33 13.92
C GLY A 186 -6.11 7.16 12.40
N SER A 187 -5.76 5.97 11.91
CA SER A 187 -5.30 5.80 10.53
C SER A 187 -6.36 5.13 9.65
N THR A 188 -7.00 5.90 8.76
CA THR A 188 -7.86 5.36 7.70
C THR A 188 -7.09 4.39 6.79
N PHE A 189 -5.78 4.59 6.69
CA PHE A 189 -4.89 3.69 5.98
C PHE A 189 -4.80 2.32 6.66
N GLU A 190 -4.89 2.25 7.99
CA GLU A 190 -4.91 0.98 8.70
C GLU A 190 -6.09 0.13 8.27
N SER A 191 -7.27 0.75 8.25
CA SER A 191 -8.49 0.11 7.75
C SER A 191 -8.37 -0.31 6.28
N LEU A 192 -7.79 0.54 5.41
CA LEU A 192 -7.56 0.23 3.99
C LEU A 192 -6.70 -1.03 3.81
N HIS A 193 -5.58 -1.11 4.54
CA HIS A 193 -4.64 -2.22 4.39
C HIS A 193 -5.21 -3.54 4.92
N HIS A 194 -5.93 -3.53 6.05
CA HIS A 194 -6.61 -4.75 6.54
C HIS A 194 -7.60 -5.28 5.55
N LEU A 195 -8.43 -4.41 5.01
CA LEU A 195 -9.47 -4.80 4.08
C LEU A 195 -8.82 -5.27 2.77
N PHE A 196 -7.81 -4.57 2.26
CA PHE A 196 -7.03 -5.02 1.10
C PHE A 196 -6.43 -6.40 1.29
N CYS A 197 -5.65 -6.62 2.35
CA CYS A 197 -5.01 -7.91 2.64
C CYS A 197 -6.05 -9.01 2.79
N ASN A 198 -7.18 -8.73 3.45
CA ASN A 198 -8.28 -9.68 3.54
C ASN A 198 -8.83 -10.04 2.15
N MET A 199 -8.98 -9.10 1.22
CA MET A 199 -9.56 -9.41 -0.10
C MET A 199 -8.58 -10.09 -1.07
N THR A 200 -7.28 -9.76 -1.06
CA THR A 200 -6.34 -10.07 -2.17
C THR A 200 -5.41 -11.26 -1.94
N GLN A 201 -5.67 -12.11 -0.94
CA GLN A 201 -4.77 -13.24 -0.57
C GLN A 201 -3.36 -12.82 -0.15
N VAL A 202 -3.05 -11.53 -0.06
CA VAL A 202 -1.76 -11.03 0.43
C VAL A 202 -1.60 -11.43 1.91
N PRO A 203 -0.49 -12.10 2.30
CA PRO A 203 -0.19 -12.41 3.70
C PRO A 203 -0.11 -11.14 4.55
N VAL A 204 -0.58 -11.20 5.80
CA VAL A 204 -0.54 -10.07 6.74
C VAL A 204 -0.02 -10.53 8.10
N SER A 205 0.96 -9.80 8.64
CA SER A 205 1.42 -10.00 10.02
C SER A 205 0.38 -9.45 11.00
N ILE A 206 -0.02 -10.26 11.98
CA ILE A 206 -0.89 -9.81 13.07
C ILE A 206 -0.13 -9.75 14.40
N LEU A 207 -0.54 -8.79 15.24
CA LEU A 207 -0.10 -8.68 16.61
C LEU A 207 -1.16 -9.33 17.50
N VAL A 208 -0.77 -10.30 18.29
CA VAL A 208 -1.64 -10.97 19.26
C VAL A 208 -1.15 -10.61 20.65
N SER A 209 -1.92 -9.84 21.41
CA SER A 209 -1.61 -9.65 22.83
C SER A 209 -1.85 -10.95 23.61
N THR A 210 -0.90 -11.33 24.46
CA THR A 210 -1.03 -12.48 25.36
C THR A 210 -0.98 -12.00 26.81
N GLY A 211 -2.01 -12.31 27.60
CA GLY A 211 -2.16 -11.92 29.01
C GLY A 211 -3.62 -11.98 29.46
N ASP A 212 -3.95 -11.51 30.66
CA ASP A 212 -5.32 -11.56 31.20
C ASP A 212 -6.36 -10.74 30.39
N GLN A 213 -5.89 -9.92 29.45
CA GLN A 213 -6.67 -9.20 28.44
C GLN A 213 -6.33 -9.67 27.00
N ALA A 214 -6.24 -10.98 26.77
CA ALA A 214 -5.84 -11.66 25.51
C ALA A 214 -6.72 -11.42 24.25
N ASN A 215 -7.35 -10.26 24.09
CA ASN A 215 -8.29 -9.98 23.00
C ASN A 215 -7.84 -8.87 22.05
N LEU A 216 -6.61 -8.35 22.19
CA LEU A 216 -6.10 -7.34 21.26
C LEU A 216 -5.42 -8.03 20.07
N LEU A 217 -6.20 -8.14 18.98
CA LEU A 217 -5.73 -8.42 17.63
C LEU A 217 -5.41 -7.09 16.96
N GLY A 218 -4.12 -6.80 16.83
CA GLY A 218 -3.60 -5.71 16.01
C GLY A 218 -2.96 -6.26 14.74
N THR A 219 -2.42 -5.37 13.95
CA THR A 219 -1.73 -5.71 12.70
C THR A 219 -0.42 -4.96 12.63
N PHE A 220 0.61 -5.62 12.08
CA PHE A 220 1.94 -5.04 12.02
C PHE A 220 2.32 -4.62 10.61
N TRP A 221 2.92 -3.45 10.49
CA TRP A 221 3.14 -2.70 9.24
C TRP A 221 4.55 -2.86 8.68
N GLY A 222 5.26 -3.91 9.10
CA GLY A 222 6.61 -4.22 8.69
C GLY A 222 6.81 -5.70 8.44
N PRO A 223 7.93 -6.08 7.80
CA PRO A 223 8.33 -7.48 7.71
C PRO A 223 8.37 -8.08 9.12
N PRO A 224 7.90 -9.33 9.28
CA PRO A 224 7.81 -9.99 10.57
C PRO A 224 9.18 -9.98 11.26
N ARG A 225 9.26 -9.36 12.45
CA ARG A 225 10.53 -9.23 13.18
C ARG A 225 10.84 -10.45 14.07
N GLY A 226 10.08 -11.53 13.93
CA GLY A 226 10.11 -12.68 14.83
C GLY A 226 9.37 -12.42 16.15
N HIS A 227 9.61 -13.25 17.16
CA HIS A 227 9.02 -13.08 18.49
C HIS A 227 9.66 -11.87 19.19
N ARG A 228 8.86 -10.85 19.50
CA ARG A 228 9.31 -9.72 20.32
C ARG A 228 8.34 -9.46 21.46
N GLN A 229 8.84 -9.46 22.68
CA GLN A 229 8.14 -8.93 23.84
C GLN A 229 8.20 -7.41 23.77
N ILE A 230 7.06 -6.75 23.54
CA ILE A 230 6.97 -5.28 23.62
C ILE A 230 6.31 -4.93 24.94
N ASP A 231 7.08 -4.36 25.87
CA ASP A 231 6.55 -3.87 27.14
C ASP A 231 5.93 -2.47 26.94
N ARG A 232 4.64 -2.42 26.59
CA ARG A 232 3.82 -1.20 26.66
C ARG A 232 2.95 -1.25 27.92
N GLY A 233 3.53 -0.89 29.07
CA GLY A 233 2.79 -0.78 30.33
C GLY A 233 2.50 -2.12 31.02
N GLY A 234 3.39 -3.11 30.89
CA GLY A 234 3.28 -4.42 31.52
C GLY A 234 2.55 -5.48 30.69
N GLN A 235 2.13 -5.15 29.46
CA GLN A 235 1.36 -6.05 28.61
C GLN A 235 2.27 -6.76 27.60
N LEU A 236 2.30 -8.09 27.65
CA LEU A 236 3.00 -8.91 26.65
C LEU A 236 2.24 -8.88 25.31
N VAL A 237 2.92 -8.50 24.25
CA VAL A 237 2.42 -8.63 22.87
C VAL A 237 3.32 -9.60 22.12
N ASN A 238 2.73 -10.60 21.47
CA ASN A 238 3.41 -11.51 20.58
C ASN A 238 3.10 -11.14 19.13
N GLU A 239 4.13 -10.93 18.33
CA GLU A 239 3.99 -10.81 16.87
C GLU A 239 3.89 -12.23 16.29
N VAL A 240 2.77 -12.52 15.61
CA VAL A 240 2.53 -13.83 14.99
C VAL A 240 2.44 -13.65 13.49
N TYR A 241 3.36 -14.30 12.78
CA TYR A 241 3.27 -14.41 11.33
C TYR A 241 2.29 -15.53 10.99
N LEU A 242 1.28 -15.22 10.18
CA LEU A 242 0.33 -16.20 9.67
C LEU A 242 0.65 -16.46 8.19
N PRO A 243 1.55 -17.42 7.89
CA PRO A 243 1.69 -17.93 6.55
C PRO A 243 0.43 -18.75 6.25
N TYR A 244 -0.41 -18.25 5.34
CA TYR A 244 -1.58 -18.97 4.84
C TYR A 244 -1.26 -19.62 3.51
#